data_AF-A0A090W2I7-F1
#
_entry.id   AF-A0A090W2I7-F1
#
_cell.length_a   1.000
_cell.length_b   1.000
_cell.length_c   1.000
_cell.angle_alpha   90.00
_cell.angle_beta   90.00
_cell.angle_gamma   90.00
#
_symmetry.space_group_name_H-M   'P 1'
#
loop_
_entity.id
_entity.type
_entity.pdbx_description
1 polymer ?
#
loop_
_entity_poly.entity_id
_entity_poly.type
_entity_poly.pdbx_seq_one_letter_code
_entity_poly.pdbx_strand_id
1 'polypeptide(L)'
;MSKDIKSVNYGLEKIFEGAQDFLPLLGTDYVEFYVGNAKQSAHFYKTAFGFQSHAYRGLETGAKDSVSYVLKQDKIRLVLTTPLNSKSPINDHIVKHGDGVKVIALWWMMRERLIKKLQAEAQNHIWNQLWRRTNMAR
;
A
#
# COMPACT_ATOMS: atom_id res chain seq x y z
N MET A 1 21.87 -15.21 -35.66
CA MET A 1 20.68 -14.32 -35.79
C MET A 1 20.33 -13.82 -34.39
N SER A 2 20.87 -12.67 -34.00
CA SER A 2 20.49 -11.97 -32.77
C SER A 2 19.09 -11.40 -32.97
N LYS A 3 18.11 -11.90 -32.22
CA LYS A 3 16.77 -11.31 -32.19
C LYS A 3 16.90 -9.96 -31.49
N ASP A 4 16.69 -8.87 -32.24
CA ASP A 4 16.55 -7.53 -31.70
C ASP A 4 15.40 -7.50 -30.69
N ILE A 5 15.73 -7.25 -29.42
CA ILE A 5 14.76 -7.09 -28.34
C ILE A 5 14.26 -5.64 -28.42
N LYS A 6 13.12 -5.42 -29.08
CA LYS A 6 12.45 -4.12 -29.07
C LYS A 6 11.85 -3.88 -27.68
N SER A 7 12.16 -2.74 -27.07
CA SER A 7 11.47 -2.33 -25.84
C SER A 7 10.02 -1.99 -26.18
N VAL A 8 9.09 -2.72 -25.57
CA VAL A 8 7.66 -2.39 -25.62
C VAL A 8 7.41 -1.31 -24.58
N ASN A 9 7.10 -0.11 -25.05
CA ASN A 9 6.61 0.96 -24.19
C ASN A 9 5.11 0.72 -23.97
N TYR A 10 4.75 0.26 -22.77
CA TYR A 10 3.36 0.24 -22.32
C TYR A 10 2.93 1.68 -22.02
N GLY A 11 2.84 2.50 -23.07
CA GLY A 11 2.14 3.78 -22.99
C GLY A 11 0.72 3.46 -22.55
N LEU A 12 0.31 4.00 -21.40
CA LEU A 12 -1.06 3.90 -20.91
C LEU A 12 -1.96 4.68 -21.88
N GLU A 13 -2.38 4.07 -22.98
CA GLU A 13 -3.42 4.62 -23.83
C GLU A 13 -4.68 4.76 -22.98
N LYS A 14 -5.11 6.00 -22.77
CA LYS A 14 -6.37 6.27 -22.09
C LYS A 14 -7.49 5.71 -22.95
N ILE A 15 -8.19 4.70 -22.45
CA ILE A 15 -9.43 4.15 -23.02
C ILE A 15 -10.53 5.20 -23.22
N PHE A 16 -10.41 6.39 -22.62
CA PHE A 16 -11.28 7.54 -22.84
C PHE A 16 -10.44 8.81 -23.02
N GLU A 17 -10.40 9.36 -24.25
CA GLU A 17 -9.60 10.55 -24.59
C GLU A 17 -10.01 11.81 -23.79
N GLY A 18 -11.28 11.91 -23.38
CA GLY A 18 -11.79 13.00 -22.55
C GLY A 18 -11.69 12.79 -21.04
N ALA A 19 -11.15 11.66 -20.57
CA ALA A 19 -11.03 11.40 -19.14
C ALA A 19 -9.86 12.20 -18.54
N GLN A 20 -10.20 13.22 -17.74
CA GLN A 20 -9.25 13.91 -16.88
C GLN A 20 -8.66 12.88 -15.92
N ASP A 21 -7.34 12.66 -15.99
CA ASP A 21 -6.66 11.76 -15.05
C ASP A 21 -6.63 12.45 -13.68
N PHE A 22 -7.58 12.08 -12.83
CA PHE A 22 -7.78 12.71 -11.54
C PHE A 22 -6.76 12.22 -10.52
N LEU A 23 -6.01 11.15 -10.81
CA LEU A 23 -5.08 10.50 -9.88
C LEU A 23 -3.81 10.06 -10.64
N PRO A 24 -2.91 11.00 -10.99
CA PRO A 24 -1.69 10.67 -11.70
C PRO A 24 -0.76 9.83 -10.81
N LEU A 25 -0.78 8.52 -11.02
CA LEU A 25 0.08 7.56 -10.34
C LEU A 25 1.51 7.68 -10.86
N LEU A 26 2.44 7.88 -9.95
CA LEU A 26 3.88 7.98 -10.24
C LEU A 26 4.60 6.64 -10.05
N GLY A 27 3.99 5.71 -9.32
CA GLY A 27 4.53 4.37 -9.10
C GLY A 27 4.17 3.81 -7.73
N THR A 28 4.95 2.84 -7.25
CA THR A 28 4.79 2.21 -5.95
C THR A 28 5.64 2.94 -4.90
N ASP A 29 5.04 3.29 -3.77
CA ASP A 29 5.75 3.93 -2.65
C ASP A 29 6.40 2.87 -1.74
N TYR A 30 5.59 1.90 -1.28
CA TYR A 30 6.05 0.74 -0.52
C TYR A 30 5.03 -0.41 -0.58
N VAL A 31 5.49 -1.61 -0.25
CA VAL A 31 4.64 -2.78 -0.03
C VAL A 31 4.82 -3.25 1.41
N GLU A 32 3.72 -3.41 2.15
CA GLU A 32 3.74 -3.91 3.51
C GLU A 32 3.25 -5.35 3.58
N PHE A 33 4.06 -6.18 4.23
CA PHE A 33 3.77 -7.57 4.52
C PHE A 33 3.46 -7.72 6.00
N TYR A 34 2.42 -8.48 6.29
CA TYR A 34 2.15 -8.98 7.61
C TYR A 34 2.72 -10.38 7.70
N VAL A 35 3.68 -10.54 8.61
CA VAL A 35 4.49 -11.75 8.73
C VAL A 35 4.57 -12.19 10.19
N GLY A 36 4.73 -13.49 10.41
CA GLY A 36 4.85 -14.07 11.74
C GLY A 36 6.15 -13.65 12.46
N ASN A 37 7.25 -13.44 11.72
CA ASN A 37 8.52 -13.00 12.29
C ASN A 37 9.27 -12.03 11.36
N ALA A 38 9.05 -10.72 11.57
CA ALA A 38 9.61 -9.67 10.74
C ALA A 38 11.13 -9.60 10.78
N LYS A 39 11.78 -10.03 11.88
CA LYS A 39 13.25 -10.06 11.97
C LYS A 39 13.83 -11.13 11.07
N GLN A 40 13.23 -12.33 11.07
CA GLN A 40 13.64 -13.42 10.19
C GLN A 40 13.32 -13.10 8.73
N SER A 41 12.12 -12.59 8.44
CA SER A 41 11.77 -12.14 7.09
C SER A 41 12.72 -11.05 6.61
N ALA A 42 13.08 -10.09 7.47
CA ALA A 42 14.03 -9.04 7.11
C ALA A 42 15.40 -9.62 6.78
N HIS A 43 15.89 -10.58 7.58
CA HIS A 43 17.13 -11.27 7.28
C HIS A 43 17.06 -12.02 5.94
N PHE A 44 15.96 -12.73 5.66
CA PHE A 44 15.75 -13.44 4.41
C PHE A 44 15.79 -12.49 3.20
N TYR A 45 15.03 -11.40 3.21
CA TYR A 45 15.00 -10.45 2.09
C TYR A 45 16.34 -9.71 1.89
N LYS A 46 17.08 -9.44 2.98
CA LYS A 46 18.43 -8.87 2.89
C LYS A 46 19.41 -9.84 2.23
N THR A 47 19.43 -11.09 2.68
CA THR A 47 20.42 -12.08 2.23
C THR A 47 20.08 -12.68 0.87
N ALA A 48 18.82 -13.02 0.62
CA ALA A 48 18.41 -13.69 -0.62
C ALA A 48 18.21 -12.71 -1.79
N PHE A 49 17.75 -11.49 -1.52
CA PHE A 49 17.40 -10.51 -2.57
C PHE A 49 18.28 -9.24 -2.56
N GLY A 50 19.18 -9.10 -1.58
CA GLY A 50 20.13 -7.98 -1.52
C GLY A 50 19.55 -6.67 -0.98
N PHE A 51 18.36 -6.70 -0.37
CA PHE A 51 17.79 -5.52 0.27
C PHE A 51 18.67 -5.00 1.40
N GLN A 52 18.57 -3.69 1.67
CA GLN A 52 19.30 -3.03 2.75
C GLN A 52 18.35 -2.54 3.84
N SER A 53 18.81 -2.57 5.09
CA SER A 53 18.04 -2.02 6.22
C SER A 53 17.90 -0.51 6.06
N HIS A 54 16.68 0.00 6.13
CA HIS A 54 16.40 1.42 5.94
C HIS A 54 15.84 2.08 7.20
N ALA A 55 14.87 1.45 7.87
CA ALA A 55 14.30 1.94 9.11
C ALA A 55 13.79 0.78 9.98
N TYR A 56 13.60 1.06 11.26
CA TYR A 56 13.10 0.10 12.24
C TYR A 56 12.11 0.78 13.19
N ARG A 57 11.05 0.07 13.55
CA ARG A 57 10.13 0.44 14.62
C ARG A 57 9.83 -0.80 15.45
N GLY A 58 10.03 -0.74 16.75
CA GLY A 58 9.70 -1.82 17.68
C GLY A 58 9.73 -1.34 19.13
N LEU A 59 9.85 -2.29 20.05
CA LEU A 59 9.86 -2.01 21.50
C LEU A 59 10.95 -1.01 21.89
N GLU A 60 12.11 -1.10 21.25
CA GLU A 60 13.28 -0.23 21.46
C GLU A 60 13.00 1.22 21.02
N THR A 61 12.01 1.42 20.15
CA THR A 61 11.55 2.74 19.70
C THR A 61 10.26 3.19 20.40
N GLY A 62 9.79 2.44 21.39
CA GLY A 62 8.56 2.73 22.15
C GLY A 62 7.27 2.15 21.54
N ALA A 63 7.33 1.45 20.41
CA ALA A 63 6.16 0.82 19.80
C ALA A 63 5.87 -0.54 20.48
N LYS A 64 4.71 -0.64 21.15
CA LYS A 64 4.31 -1.83 21.93
C LYS A 64 3.35 -2.76 21.20
N ASP A 65 2.78 -2.33 20.08
CA ASP A 65 1.73 -3.09 19.38
C ASP A 65 2.29 -3.98 18.27
N SER A 66 3.39 -3.56 17.64
CA SER A 66 3.98 -4.23 16.48
C SER A 66 5.45 -3.87 16.30
N VAL A 67 6.19 -4.76 15.65
CA VAL A 67 7.54 -4.51 15.15
C VAL A 67 7.49 -4.43 13.64
N SER A 68 8.12 -3.42 13.06
CA SER A 68 8.21 -3.18 11.62
C SER A 68 9.66 -2.96 11.21
N TYR A 69 10.12 -3.70 10.20
CA TYR A 69 11.39 -3.50 9.53
C TYR A 69 11.15 -2.93 8.14
N VAL A 70 11.78 -1.80 7.82
CA VAL A 70 11.76 -1.23 6.47
C VAL A 70 13.05 -1.62 5.77
N LEU A 71 12.89 -2.30 4.65
CA LEU A 71 13.95 -2.68 3.74
C LEU A 71 13.83 -1.87 2.46
N LYS A 72 14.99 -1.46 1.91
CA LYS A 72 15.04 -0.68 0.67
C LYS A 72 16.06 -1.28 -0.29
N GLN A 73 15.68 -1.35 -1.56
CA GLN A 73 16.56 -1.64 -2.68
C GLN A 73 16.18 -0.69 -3.82
N ASP A 74 17.08 0.23 -4.15
CA ASP A 74 16.82 1.33 -5.10
C ASP A 74 15.50 2.07 -4.77
N LYS A 75 14.49 2.01 -5.65
CA LYS A 75 13.18 2.66 -5.46
C LYS A 75 12.16 1.80 -4.71
N ILE A 76 12.44 0.51 -4.51
CA ILE A 76 11.49 -0.43 -3.88
C ILE A 76 11.66 -0.38 -2.36
N ARG A 77 10.55 -0.27 -1.64
CA ARG A 77 10.50 -0.34 -0.19
C ARG A 77 9.57 -1.48 0.25
N LEU A 78 10.10 -2.37 1.09
CA LEU A 78 9.33 -3.41 1.74
C LEU A 78 9.23 -3.08 3.23
N VAL A 79 8.03 -3.14 3.76
CA VAL A 79 7.76 -3.00 5.20
C VAL A 79 7.32 -4.36 5.70
N LEU A 80 8.07 -4.95 6.61
CA LEU A 80 7.78 -6.26 7.19
C LEU A 80 7.30 -6.04 8.61
N THR A 81 6.03 -6.32 8.88
CA THR A 81 5.39 -6.02 10.16
C THR A 81 4.91 -7.31 10.85
N THR A 82 5.24 -7.43 12.13
CA THR A 82 4.82 -8.52 13.01
C THR A 82 4.10 -7.96 14.23
N PRO A 83 3.01 -8.59 14.69
CA PRO A 83 2.34 -8.16 15.92
C PRO A 83 3.13 -8.55 17.16
N LEU A 84 3.08 -7.72 18.19
CA LEU A 84 3.63 -8.04 19.52
C LEU A 84 2.57 -8.58 20.48
N ASN A 85 1.29 -8.39 20.15
CA ASN A 85 0.16 -8.78 20.97
C ASN A 85 -0.76 -9.76 20.22
N SER A 86 -1.29 -10.75 20.93
CA SER A 86 -2.17 -11.78 20.35
C SER A 86 -3.46 -11.21 19.75
N LYS A 87 -3.99 -10.13 20.31
CA LYS A 87 -5.24 -9.47 19.89
C LYS A 87 -5.07 -8.47 18.72
N SER A 88 -3.94 -8.48 18.03
CA SER A 88 -3.67 -7.54 16.94
C SER A 88 -4.43 -7.93 15.65
N PRO A 89 -5.03 -6.99 14.91
CA PRO A 89 -5.60 -7.26 13.59
C PRO A 89 -4.60 -7.84 12.58
N ILE A 90 -3.31 -7.66 12.83
CA ILE A 90 -2.22 -8.24 12.04
C ILE A 90 -2.23 -9.78 12.18
N ASN A 91 -2.53 -10.31 13.37
CA ASN A 91 -2.66 -11.76 13.58
C ASN A 91 -3.83 -12.34 12.79
N ASP A 92 -4.97 -11.66 12.74
CA ASP A 92 -6.13 -12.16 11.99
C ASP A 92 -5.79 -12.39 10.51
N HIS A 93 -4.94 -11.52 9.94
CA HIS A 93 -4.44 -11.69 8.58
C HIS A 93 -3.48 -12.87 8.45
N ILE A 94 -2.49 -12.97 9.35
CA ILE A 94 -1.48 -14.03 9.34
C ILE A 94 -2.15 -15.41 9.52
N VAL A 95 -3.12 -15.54 10.43
CA VAL A 95 -3.86 -16.79 10.64
C VAL A 95 -4.65 -17.19 9.39
N LYS A 96 -5.24 -16.21 8.70
CA LYS A 96 -6.08 -16.47 7.53
C LYS A 96 -5.29 -16.76 6.25
N HIS A 97 -4.13 -16.11 6.07
CA HIS A 97 -3.42 -16.11 4.79
C HIS A 97 -1.96 -16.59 4.87
N GLY A 98 -1.42 -16.74 6.07
CA GLY A 98 0.02 -16.87 6.30
C GLY A 98 0.75 -15.54 6.13
N ASP A 99 2.06 -15.62 5.96
CA ASP A 99 2.92 -14.46 5.67
C ASP A 99 2.59 -13.90 4.29
N GLY A 100 2.10 -12.66 4.22
CA GLY A 100 1.52 -12.13 2.99
C GLY A 100 1.49 -10.61 2.90
N VAL A 101 1.25 -10.11 1.69
CA VAL A 101 1.07 -8.68 1.42
C VAL A 101 -0.27 -8.23 1.98
N LYS A 102 -0.23 -7.22 2.83
CA LYS A 102 -1.43 -6.55 3.35
C LYS A 102 -1.71 -5.24 2.65
N VAL A 103 -0.67 -4.43 2.40
CA VAL A 103 -0.81 -3.07 1.86
C VAL A 103 0.10 -2.87 0.67
N ILE A 104 -0.45 -2.26 -0.38
CA ILE A 104 0.32 -1.75 -1.52
C ILE A 104 0.08 -0.24 -1.54
N ALA A 105 1.11 0.52 -1.16
CA ALA A 105 1.05 1.96 -1.18
C ALA A 105 1.52 2.47 -2.55
N LEU A 106 0.69 3.30 -3.17
CA LEU A 106 0.99 3.93 -4.45
C LEU A 106 1.40 5.39 -4.22
N TRP A 107 2.40 5.84 -4.96
CA TRP A 107 2.82 7.22 -4.99
C TRP A 107 2.06 7.98 -6.08
N TRP A 108 1.48 9.12 -5.73
CA TRP A 108 0.87 10.04 -6.68
C TRP A 108 1.33 11.49 -6.44
N MET A 109 1.33 12.29 -7.49
CA MET A 109 1.62 13.73 -7.44
C MET A 109 0.33 14.48 -7.07
N MET A 110 0.36 15.35 -6.06
CA MET A 110 -0.78 16.12 -5.49
C MET A 110 -1.66 15.40 -4.45
N ARG A 111 -1.11 15.14 -3.25
CA ARG A 111 -1.87 14.60 -2.10
C ARG A 111 -3.03 15.49 -1.63
N GLU A 112 -2.87 16.82 -1.59
CA GLU A 112 -3.86 17.69 -0.93
C GLU A 112 -5.16 17.91 -1.72
N ARG A 113 -5.06 18.20 -3.03
CA ARG A 113 -6.27 18.45 -3.84
C ARG A 113 -7.12 17.20 -4.00
N LEU A 114 -6.47 16.04 -4.12
CA LEU A 114 -7.16 14.75 -4.22
C LEU A 114 -7.87 14.37 -2.92
N ILE A 115 -7.22 14.53 -1.76
CA ILE A 115 -7.85 14.24 -0.46
C ILE A 115 -9.10 15.10 -0.27
N LYS A 116 -9.00 16.41 -0.56
CA LYS A 116 -10.16 17.31 -0.50
C LYS A 116 -11.27 16.89 -1.48
N LYS A 117 -10.91 16.46 -2.69
CA LYS A 117 -11.88 16.02 -3.71
C LYS A 117 -12.55 14.69 -3.33
N LEU A 118 -11.80 13.70 -2.85
CA LEU A 118 -12.32 12.42 -2.38
C LEU A 118 -13.20 12.59 -1.14
N GLN A 119 -12.83 13.48 -0.21
CA GLN A 119 -13.66 13.82 0.94
C GLN A 119 -14.98 14.47 0.50
N ALA A 120 -14.94 15.41 -0.45
CA ALA A 120 -16.12 16.06 -0.99
C ALA A 120 -17.04 15.08 -1.76
N GLU A 121 -16.48 14.17 -2.57
CA GLU A 121 -17.23 13.14 -3.28
C GLU A 121 -17.85 12.10 -2.33
N ALA A 122 -17.11 11.67 -1.30
CA ALA A 122 -17.63 10.78 -0.27
C ALA A 122 -18.77 11.43 0.53
N GLN A 123 -18.66 12.72 0.89
CA GLN A 123 -19.72 13.47 1.53
C GLN A 123 -20.97 13.60 0.63
N ASN A 124 -20.78 13.92 -0.65
CA ASN A 124 -21.89 13.99 -1.61
C ASN A 124 -22.58 12.63 -1.79
N HIS A 125 -21.83 11.52 -1.77
CA HIS A 125 -22.42 10.18 -1.86
C HIS A 125 -23.25 9.84 -0.62
N ILE A 126 -22.76 10.15 0.59
CA ILE A 126 -23.49 9.94 1.85
C ILE A 126 -24.75 10.81 1.91
N TRP A 127 -24.66 12.07 1.52
CA TRP A 127 -25.81 12.97 1.47
C TRP A 127 -26.86 12.52 0.45
N ASN A 128 -26.45 12.04 -0.73
CA ASN A 128 -27.38 11.48 -1.72
C ASN A 128 -28.06 10.19 -1.23
N GLN A 129 -27.35 9.34 -0.49
CA GLN A 129 -27.92 8.14 0.15
C GLN A 129 -28.94 8.51 1.23
N LEU A 130 -28.63 9.51 2.07
CA LEU A 130 -29.53 10.01 3.12
C LEU A 130 -30.77 10.68 2.51
N TRP A 131 -30.60 11.53 1.49
CA TRP A 131 -31.68 12.23 0.82
C TRP A 131 -32.64 11.28 0.09
N ARG A 132 -32.11 10.22 -0.55
CA ARG A 132 -32.93 9.15 -1.13
C ARG A 132 -33.76 8.41 -0.08
N ARG A 133 -33.21 8.19 1.13
CA ARG A 133 -33.93 7.51 2.22
C ARG A 133 -35.00 8.39 2.86
N THR A 134 -34.81 9.70 2.93
CA THR A 134 -35.82 10.62 3.50
C THR A 134 -36.93 10.99 2.52
N ASN A 135 -36.66 11.01 1.21
CA ASN A 135 -37.67 11.33 0.18
C ASN A 135 -38.41 10.11 -0.42
N MET A 136 -38.04 8.87 -0.04
CA MET A 136 -38.84 7.67 -0.38
C MET A 136 -39.98 7.40 0.62
N ALA A 137 -40.11 8.22 1.68
CA ALA A 137 -41.16 8.11 2.70
C ALA A 137 -42.30 9.14 2.53
N ARG A 138 -42.42 9.75 1.34
CA ARG A 138 -43.53 10.63 0.96
C ARG A 138 -44.24 10.10 -0.28
#